data_AF-A0A917RV69-F1
#
_entry.id   AF-A0A917RV69-F1
#
_cell.length_a   1.000
_cell.length_b   1.000
_cell.length_c   1.000
_cell.angle_alpha   90.00
_cell.angle_beta   90.00
_cell.angle_gamma   90.00
#
_symmetry.space_group_name_H-M   'P 1'
#
loop_
_entity.id
_entity.type
_entity.pdbx_description
1 polymer ?
#
loop_
_entity_poly.entity_id
_entity_poly.type
_entity_poly.pdbx_seq_one_letter_code
_entity_poly.pdbx_strand_id
1 'polypeptide(L)'
;MLDMAAERQVMLDQEGFRFEALLTEGVLHYQVGSPEIMAGQIQNLVNRSEHVEIRIVPYRAKNPAGLIASPFVLFSFPPLLTSKLQEPW
;
A
#
# COMPACT_ATOMS: atom_id res chain seq x y z
N MET A 1 14.35 7.28 8.61
CA MET A 1 13.55 6.02 8.57
C MET A 1 12.16 6.22 9.18
N LEU A 2 12.04 6.92 10.32
CA LEU A 2 10.75 7.34 10.89
C LEU A 2 9.95 8.28 9.97
N ASP A 3 10.62 9.18 9.24
CA ASP A 3 9.94 10.19 8.41
C ASP A 3 9.05 9.57 7.32
N MET A 4 9.53 8.55 6.61
CA MET A 4 8.75 7.88 5.57
C MET A 4 7.51 7.12 6.10
N ALA A 5 7.52 6.71 7.37
CA ALA A 5 6.35 6.06 7.97
C ALA A 5 5.30 7.11 8.34
N ALA A 6 5.73 8.26 8.85
CA ALA A 6 4.86 9.39 9.17
C ALA A 6 4.24 10.01 7.91
N GLU A 7 5.02 10.22 6.85
CA GLU A 7 4.54 10.73 5.56
C GLU A 7 3.46 9.83 4.93
N ARG A 8 3.62 8.50 5.03
CA ARG A 8 2.62 7.54 4.55
C ARG A 8 1.33 7.57 5.34
N GLN A 9 1.39 7.81 6.65
CA GLN A 9 0.17 7.97 7.46
C GLN A 9 -0.62 9.20 7.02
N VAL A 10 0.06 10.31 6.70
CA VAL A 10 -0.59 11.52 6.20
C VAL A 10 -1.30 11.28 4.86
N MET A 11 -0.74 10.44 3.97
CA MET A 11 -1.40 10.08 2.72
C MET A 11 -2.74 9.36 2.93
N LEU A 12 -2.85 8.54 3.98
CA LEU A 12 -4.10 7.81 4.29
C LEU A 12 -5.24 8.72 4.77
N ASP A 13 -4.94 9.96 5.15
CA ASP A 13 -5.92 10.94 5.59
C ASP A 13 -6.24 11.98 4.49
N GLN A 14 -5.65 11.85 3.28
CA GLN A 14 -5.98 12.71 2.14
C GLN A 14 -7.34 12.36 1.53
N GLU A 15 -8.18 13.36 1.30
CA GLU A 15 -9.47 13.18 0.62
C GLU A 15 -9.28 12.55 -0.77
N GLY A 16 -10.05 11.49 -1.05
CA GLY A 16 -10.01 10.78 -2.33
C GLY A 16 -8.82 9.83 -2.51
N PHE A 17 -7.92 9.70 -1.53
CA PHE A 17 -6.84 8.72 -1.59
C PHE A 17 -7.40 7.30 -1.40
N ARG A 18 -7.03 6.39 -2.31
CA ARG A 18 -7.37 4.96 -2.20
C ARG A 18 -6.11 4.13 -2.23
N PHE A 19 -5.94 3.28 -1.22
CA PHE A 19 -4.84 2.33 -1.13
C PHE A 19 -5.35 0.92 -1.43
N GLU A 20 -4.77 0.28 -2.43
CA GLU A 20 -5.02 -1.13 -2.74
C GLU A 20 -3.74 -1.94 -2.58
N ALA A 21 -3.81 -3.03 -1.82
CA ALA A 21 -2.70 -3.97 -1.68
C ALA A 21 -3.16 -5.42 -1.86
N LEU A 22 -2.33 -6.20 -2.55
CA LEU A 22 -2.43 -7.64 -2.58
C LEU A 22 -1.24 -8.21 -1.81
N LEU A 23 -1.50 -8.92 -0.72
CA LEU A 23 -0.47 -9.45 0.18
C LEU A 23 -0.59 -10.96 0.28
N THR A 24 0.53 -11.63 0.56
CA THR A 24 0.52 -13.07 0.88
C THR A 24 -0.04 -13.27 2.29
N GLU A 25 -0.69 -14.41 2.56
CA GLU A 25 -1.14 -14.75 3.92
C GLU A 25 0.01 -14.84 4.93
N GLY A 26 1.26 -14.96 4.47
CA GLY A 26 2.46 -14.86 5.29
C GLY A 26 2.57 -13.60 6.11
N VAL A 27 2.05 -12.47 5.62
CA VAL A 27 2.03 -11.20 6.38
C VAL A 27 1.31 -11.35 7.72
N LEU A 28 0.28 -12.19 7.80
CA LEU A 28 -0.48 -12.41 9.03
C LEU A 28 0.29 -13.24 10.07
N HIS A 29 1.36 -13.92 9.68
CA HIS A 29 2.21 -14.70 10.58
C HIS A 29 3.37 -13.90 11.17
N TYR A 30 3.66 -12.70 10.62
CA TYR A 30 4.70 -11.83 11.15
C TYR A 30 4.10 -10.84 12.14
N GLN A 31 4.28 -11.11 13.43
CA GLN A 31 3.80 -10.21 14.49
C GLN A 31 4.55 -8.87 14.45
N VAL A 32 3.79 -7.78 14.39
CA VAL A 32 4.31 -6.42 14.56
C VAL A 32 3.96 -5.94 15.96
N GLY A 33 4.97 -5.68 16.80
CA GLY A 33 4.75 -5.31 18.20
C GLY A 33 4.24 -6.49 19.03
N SER A 34 3.20 -6.27 19.84
CA SER A 34 2.51 -7.32 20.61
C SER A 34 1.24 -7.81 19.88
N PRO A 35 0.65 -8.95 20.28
CA PRO A 35 -0.62 -9.42 19.71
C PRO A 35 -1.74 -8.38 19.78
N GLU A 36 -1.81 -7.64 20.88
CA GLU A 36 -2.81 -6.59 21.12
C GLU A 36 -2.59 -5.40 20.16
N ILE A 37 -1.32 -5.03 19.93
CA ILE A 37 -0.96 -3.99 18.97
C ILE A 37 -1.34 -4.42 17.56
N MET A 38 -1.01 -5.65 17.16
CA MET A 38 -1.34 -6.17 15.83
C MET A 38 -2.86 -6.23 15.60
N ALA A 39 -3.63 -6.68 16.60
CA ALA A 39 -5.08 -6.68 16.54
C ALA A 39 -5.65 -5.26 16.40
N GLY A 40 -5.13 -4.30 17.16
CA GLY A 40 -5.50 -2.89 17.06
C GLY A 40 -5.18 -2.29 15.68
N GLN A 41 -4.03 -2.64 15.10
CA GLN A 41 -3.66 -2.22 13.74
C GLN A 41 -4.61 -2.77 12.68
N ILE A 42 -4.95 -4.07 12.74
CA ILE A 42 -5.90 -4.69 11.81
C ILE A 42 -7.28 -4.03 11.96
N GLN A 43 -7.75 -3.80 13.18
CA GLN A 43 -9.04 -3.15 13.43
C GLN A 43 -9.07 -1.73 12.86
N ASN A 44 -7.98 -0.96 13.00
CA ASN A 44 -7.87 0.38 12.42
C ASN A 44 -7.95 0.35 10.88
N LEU A 45 -7.34 -0.66 10.23
CA LEU A 45 -7.43 -0.83 8.77
C LEU A 45 -8.85 -1.19 8.32
N VAL A 46 -9.55 -2.06 9.08
CA VAL A 46 -10.96 -2.42 8.80
C VAL A 46 -11.87 -1.19 8.89
N ASN A 47 -11.65 -0.33 9.88
CA ASN A 47 -12.39 0.92 10.05
C ASN A 47 -12.16 1.93 8.91
N ARG A 48 -11.10 1.74 8.11
CA ARG A 48 -10.72 2.58 6.95
C ARG A 48 -11.05 1.93 5.61
N SER A 49 -11.92 0.91 5.59
CA SER A 49 -12.25 0.11 4.41
C SER A 49 -12.84 0.90 3.22
N GLU A 50 -13.34 2.11 3.44
CA GLU A 50 -13.77 3.02 2.35
C GLU A 50 -12.59 3.52 1.50
N HIS A 51 -11.40 3.64 2.10
CA HIS A 51 -10.19 4.17 1.45
C HIS A 51 -9.08 3.14 1.32
N VAL A 52 -9.21 1.98 1.99
CA VAL A 52 -8.16 0.96 2.08
C VAL A 52 -8.74 -0.42 1.72
N GLU A 53 -8.21 -1.02 0.67
CA GLU A 53 -8.54 -2.38 0.25
C GLU A 53 -7.30 -3.27 0.33
N ILE A 54 -7.36 -4.27 1.22
CA ILE A 54 -6.28 -5.25 1.38
C ILE A 54 -6.84 -6.63 1.06
N ARG A 55 -6.26 -7.27 0.04
CA ARG A 55 -6.62 -8.61 -0.39
C ARG A 55 -5.50 -9.57 0.02
N ILE A 56 -5.85 -10.64 0.71
CA ILE A 56 -4.91 -11.67 1.15
C ILE A 56 -4.97 -12.86 0.20
N VAL A 57 -3.81 -13.25 -0.34
CA VAL A 57 -3.66 -14.43 -1.18
C VAL A 57 -3.23 -15.60 -0.30
N PRO A 58 -4.06 -16.67 -0.22
CA PRO A 58 -3.72 -17.83 0.59
C PRO A 58 -2.59 -18.65 -0.06
N TYR A 59 -1.81 -19.39 0.73
CA TYR A 59 -0.75 -20.29 0.24
C TYR A 59 -1.30 -21.36 -0.70
N ARG A 60 -2.57 -21.72 -0.56
CA ARG A 60 -3.27 -22.69 -1.41
C ARG A 60 -3.70 -22.11 -2.77
N ALA A 61 -3.46 -20.83 -3.03
CA ALA A 61 -3.79 -20.21 -4.30
C ALA A 61 -2.99 -20.87 -5.43
N LYS A 62 -3.69 -21.43 -6.42
CA LYS A 62 -3.08 -22.14 -7.56
C LYS A 62 -2.26 -21.22 -8.47
N ASN A 63 -2.53 -19.91 -8.45
CA ASN A 63 -1.82 -18.94 -9.25
C ASN A 63 -1.71 -17.61 -8.47
N PRO A 64 -0.57 -17.31 -7.85
CA PRO A 64 -0.33 -16.05 -7.15
C PRO A 64 0.12 -14.93 -8.10
N ALA A 65 -0.23 -14.94 -9.40
CA ALA A 65 0.26 -13.97 -10.39
C ALA A 65 0.14 -12.50 -9.95
N GLY A 66 -0.92 -12.14 -9.21
CA GLY A 66 -1.07 -10.77 -8.67
C GLY A 66 -0.04 -10.37 -7.61
N LEU A 67 0.66 -11.32 -6.99
CA LEU A 67 1.75 -11.07 -6.03
C LEU A 67 3.12 -10.94 -6.70
N ILE A 68 3.23 -11.34 -7.98
CA ILE A 68 4.47 -11.27 -8.72
C ILE A 68 4.62 -9.86 -9.28
N ALA A 69 5.01 -8.92 -8.41
CA ALA A 69 5.48 -7.62 -8.87
C ALA A 69 6.86 -7.80 -9.50
N SER A 70 6.96 -7.63 -10.81
CA SER A 70 8.27 -7.52 -11.46
C SER A 70 8.96 -6.24 -10.96
N PRO A 71 10.27 -6.28 -10.68
CA PRO A 71 11.02 -5.05 -10.46
C PRO A 71 10.76 -4.08 -11.61
N PHE A 72 10.51 -2.82 -11.28
CA PHE A 72 10.36 -1.74 -12.24
C PHE A 72 11.28 -0.58 -11.83
N VAL A 73 11.68 0.23 -12.81
CA VAL A 73 12.45 1.44 -12.58
C VAL A 73 11.51 2.63 -12.76
N LEU A 74 11.29 3.40 -11.68
CA LEU A 74 10.58 4.67 -11.75
C LEU A 74 11.57 5.78 -12.12
N PHE A 75 11.41 6.38 -13.30
CA PHE A 75 12.13 7.59 -13.67
C PHE A 75 11.34 8.81 -13.24
N SER A 76 11.95 9.67 -12.42
CA SER A 76 11.39 10.98 -12.06
C SER A 76 12.27 12.06 -12.69
N PHE A 77 11.67 12.91 -13.52
CA PHE A 77 12.34 14.05 -14.12
C PHE A 77 11.93 15.34 -13.40
N PRO A 78 12.82 16.34 -13.28
CA PRO A 78 12.42 17.65 -12.76
C PRO A 78 11.33 18.27 -13.66
N PRO A 79 10.45 19.13 -13.11
CA PRO A 79 9.44 19.82 -13.90
C PRO A 79 10.11 20.54 -15.07
N LEU A 80 9.71 20.22 -16.29
CA LEU A 80 10.24 20.88 -17.47
C LEU A 80 9.84 22.37 -17.39
N LEU A 81 10.82 23.27 -17.35
CA LEU A 81 10.60 24.71 -17.26
C LEU A 81 9.79 25.28 -18.44
N THR A 82 9.59 24.50 -19.50
CA THR A 82 8.82 24.92 -20.68
C THR A 82 8.45 23.69 -21.50
N SER A 83 7.34 23.03 -21.18
CA SER A 83 6.60 22.30 -22.19
C SER A 83 5.17 22.08 -21.72
N LYS A 84 4.22 22.59 -22.49
CA LYS A 84 2.79 22.29 -22.36
C LYS A 84 2.48 20.85 -22.82
N LEU A 85 3.27 19.88 -22.38
CA LEU A 85 2.98 18.47 -22.57
C LEU A 85 2.24 18.00 -21.32
N GLN A 86 0.93 18.24 -21.37
CA GLN A 86 -0.04 17.68 -20.46
C GLN A 86 0.02 16.16 -20.57
N GLU A 87 0.33 15.47 -19.47
CA GLU A 87 0.20 14.00 -19.40
C GLU A 87 -1.28 13.64 -19.59
N PRO A 88 -1.61 12.70 -20.50
CA PRO A 88 -2.98 12.24 -20.65
C PRO A 88 -3.32 11.34 -19.46
N TRP A 89 -4.40 11.70 -18.78
CA TRP A 89 -5.11 10.85 -17.83
C TRP A 89 -5.62 9.57 -18.52
#